data_AF-A0A075I652-F1
#
_entry.id   AF-A0A075I652-F1
#
_cell.length_a   1.000
_cell.length_b   1.000
_cell.length_c   1.000
_cell.angle_alpha   90.00
_cell.angle_beta   90.00
_cell.angle_gamma   90.00
#
_symmetry.space_group_name_H-M   'P 1'
#
loop_
_entity.id
_entity.type
_entity.pdbx_description
1 polymer ?
#
loop_
_entity_poly.entity_id
_entity_poly.type
_entity_poly.pdbx_seq_one_letter_code
_entity_poly.pdbx_strand_id
1 'polypeptide(L)'
;MGRVTKPGIGLEIGQAAINPTPRKMIIENLTEVGKEILEKNGIKVMISVPKGKELGPKTDNPRIGIVDGISILGTSGIVMPYSTASFAAAIRQQLDVVISMGDDTVVLTTGGRSEDFARKIFDLPDHSFVQFGDFSGYTISQCAKKGMSKAHVGGFIGKFAKMATGVKQTHVKGSKVDMAFLSELAKNAMLMKMLFRK
;
A
#
# COMPACT_ATOMS: atom_id res chain seq x y z
N MET A 1 -20.38 -2.28 -1.70
CA MET A 1 -19.18 -1.91 -2.50
C MET A 1 -18.53 -0.73 -1.82
N GLY A 2 -17.20 -0.70 -1.75
CA GLY A 2 -16.49 0.46 -1.19
C GLY A 2 -16.77 1.74 -1.96
N ARG A 3 -16.65 2.89 -1.28
CA ARG A 3 -16.79 4.24 -1.85
C ARG A 3 -15.50 5.02 -1.66
N VAL A 4 -15.08 5.68 -2.74
CA VAL A 4 -13.84 6.48 -2.77
C VAL A 4 -14.07 7.81 -2.06
N THR A 5 -13.17 8.17 -1.15
CA THR A 5 -13.21 9.38 -0.32
C THR A 5 -11.91 10.17 -0.33
N LYS A 6 -10.82 9.58 -0.79
CA LYS A 6 -9.53 10.25 -0.99
C LYS A 6 -9.09 10.15 -2.45
N PRO A 7 -8.35 11.15 -2.97
CA PRO A 7 -7.72 11.08 -4.28
C PRO A 7 -6.48 10.16 -4.25
N GLY A 8 -5.87 9.94 -5.42
CA GLY A 8 -4.58 9.25 -5.56
C GLY A 8 -4.63 7.78 -5.96
N ILE A 9 -5.79 7.12 -5.86
CA ILE A 9 -5.93 5.71 -6.27
C ILE A 9 -6.37 5.51 -7.74
N GLY A 10 -6.44 6.59 -8.52
CA GLY A 10 -6.89 6.56 -9.92
C GLY A 10 -8.40 6.36 -10.10
N LEU A 11 -9.18 6.68 -9.06
CA LEU A 11 -10.64 6.66 -9.09
C LEU A 11 -11.19 8.00 -8.60
N GLU A 12 -12.32 8.42 -9.14
CA GLU A 12 -13.01 9.64 -8.73
C GLU A 12 -13.65 9.49 -7.35
N ILE A 13 -13.64 10.56 -6.57
CA ILE A 13 -14.30 10.63 -5.26
C ILE A 13 -15.81 10.42 -5.43
N GLY A 14 -16.42 9.65 -4.52
CA GLY A 14 -17.83 9.28 -4.55
C GLY A 14 -18.15 8.03 -5.38
N GLN A 15 -17.27 7.63 -6.30
CA GLN A 15 -17.49 6.44 -7.12
C GLN A 15 -17.33 5.14 -6.32
N ALA A 16 -17.91 4.05 -6.86
CA ALA A 16 -17.63 2.71 -6.37
C ALA A 16 -16.16 2.33 -6.62
N ALA A 17 -15.52 1.73 -5.62
CA ALA A 17 -14.12 1.29 -5.69
C ALA A 17 -13.94 0.07 -6.62
N ILE A 18 -14.05 0.28 -7.93
CA ILE A 18 -13.79 -0.72 -8.98
C ILE A 18 -12.71 -0.17 -9.90
N ASN A 19 -11.55 -0.81 -9.91
CA ASN A 19 -10.44 -0.37 -10.76
C ASN A 19 -10.78 -0.50 -12.26
N PRO A 20 -10.08 0.24 -13.14
CA PRO A 20 -10.32 0.20 -14.59
C PRO A 20 -10.24 -1.21 -15.18
N THR A 21 -9.25 -2.02 -14.77
CA THR A 21 -9.09 -3.37 -15.30
C THR A 21 -10.25 -4.30 -14.94
N PRO A 22 -10.68 -4.47 -13.67
CA PRO A 22 -11.88 -5.25 -13.37
C PRO A 22 -13.15 -4.70 -14.04
N ARG A 23 -13.28 -3.38 -14.15
CA ARG A 23 -14.41 -2.76 -14.87
C ARG A 23 -14.44 -3.19 -16.34
N LYS A 24 -13.29 -3.14 -17.02
CA LYS A 24 -13.13 -3.60 -18.40
C LYS A 24 -13.46 -5.09 -18.52
N MET A 25 -12.93 -5.93 -17.64
CA MET A 25 -13.20 -7.37 -17.64
C MET A 25 -14.70 -7.67 -17.49
N ILE A 26 -15.40 -6.96 -16.59
CA ILE A 26 -16.86 -7.11 -16.42
C ILE A 26 -17.59 -6.79 -17.74
N ILE A 27 -17.23 -5.68 -18.39
CA ILE A 27 -17.86 -5.26 -19.65
C ILE A 27 -17.60 -6.28 -20.77
N GLU A 28 -16.36 -6.76 -20.91
CA GLU A 28 -15.98 -7.75 -21.91
C GLU A 28 -16.78 -9.04 -21.75
N ASN A 29 -16.87 -9.57 -20.52
CA ASN A 29 -17.63 -10.80 -20.24
C ASN A 29 -19.14 -10.62 -20.52
N LEU A 30 -19.71 -9.47 -20.14
CA LEU A 30 -21.12 -9.17 -20.43
C LEU A 30 -21.40 -9.04 -21.93
N THR A 31 -20.44 -8.49 -22.68
CA THR A 31 -20.56 -8.32 -24.13
C THR A 31 -20.46 -9.66 -24.85
N GLU A 32 -19.54 -10.52 -24.41
CA GLU A 32 -19.33 -11.84 -24.96
C GLU A 32 -20.54 -12.75 -24.74
N VAL A 33 -21.04 -12.84 -23.50
CA VAL A 33 -22.16 -13.72 -23.14
C VAL A 33 -23.51 -13.13 -23.56
N GLY A 34 -23.63 -11.79 -23.55
CA GLY A 34 -24.88 -11.07 -23.78
C GLY A 34 -25.12 -10.64 -25.22
N LYS A 35 -24.33 -11.12 -26.20
CA LYS A 35 -24.34 -10.60 -27.58
C LYS A 35 -25.74 -10.52 -28.20
N GLU A 36 -26.52 -11.60 -28.15
CA GLU A 36 -27.88 -11.65 -28.70
C GLU A 36 -28.86 -10.71 -27.98
N ILE A 37 -28.67 -10.51 -26.67
CA ILE A 37 -29.49 -9.58 -25.88
C ILE A 37 -29.13 -8.14 -26.25
N LEU A 38 -27.83 -7.85 -26.40
CA LEU A 38 -27.29 -6.52 -26.70
C LEU A 38 -27.65 -6.02 -28.10
N GLU A 39 -27.99 -6.90 -29.04
CA GLU A 39 -28.49 -6.52 -30.37
C GLU A 39 -29.86 -5.82 -30.31
N LYS A 40 -30.66 -6.10 -29.28
CA LYS A 40 -32.05 -5.62 -29.15
C LYS A 40 -32.30 -4.79 -27.89
N ASN A 41 -31.53 -5.00 -26.84
CA ASN A 41 -31.75 -4.44 -25.50
C ASN A 41 -30.44 -4.02 -24.83
N GLY A 42 -30.52 -3.18 -23.80
CA GLY A 42 -29.39 -2.90 -22.91
C GLY A 42 -29.32 -3.85 -21.71
N ILE A 43 -28.13 -3.99 -21.11
CA ILE A 43 -27.94 -4.73 -19.86
C ILE A 43 -27.62 -3.73 -18.73
N LYS A 44 -28.40 -3.77 -17.65
CA LYS A 44 -28.13 -3.04 -16.40
C LYS A 44 -27.61 -4.01 -15.35
N VAL A 45 -26.39 -3.76 -14.85
CA VAL A 45 -25.74 -4.61 -13.85
C VAL A 45 -25.55 -3.86 -12.54
N MET A 46 -25.87 -4.54 -11.43
CA MET A 46 -25.56 -4.07 -10.08
C MET A 46 -24.53 -5.00 -9.45
N ILE A 47 -23.33 -4.46 -9.18
CA ILE A 47 -22.29 -5.20 -8.47
C ILE A 47 -22.46 -4.99 -6.97
N SER A 48 -22.57 -6.09 -6.23
CA SER A 48 -22.67 -6.09 -4.77
C SER A 48 -21.62 -7.01 -4.16
N VAL A 49 -21.17 -6.66 -2.95
CA VAL A 49 -20.29 -7.50 -2.15
C VAL A 49 -20.97 -7.73 -0.81
N PRO A 50 -21.58 -8.92 -0.62
CA PRO A 50 -22.09 -9.33 0.68
C PRO A 50 -21.00 -9.20 1.74
N LYS A 51 -21.34 -8.67 2.92
CA LYS A 51 -20.39 -8.40 4.03
C LYS A 51 -19.26 -7.41 3.70
N GLY A 52 -19.27 -6.75 2.55
CA GLY A 52 -18.22 -5.81 2.17
C GLY A 52 -18.02 -4.70 3.19
N LYS A 53 -19.11 -4.19 3.80
CA LYS A 53 -19.05 -3.14 4.84
C LYS A 53 -18.36 -3.63 6.13
N GLU A 54 -18.50 -4.91 6.47
CA GLU A 54 -17.85 -5.52 7.63
C GLU A 54 -16.37 -5.81 7.36
N LEU A 55 -16.05 -6.25 6.14
CA LEU A 55 -14.68 -6.62 5.75
C LEU A 55 -13.81 -5.40 5.42
N GLY A 56 -14.38 -4.32 4.89
CA GLY A 56 -13.66 -3.11 4.49
C GLY A 56 -12.72 -2.54 5.55
N PRO A 57 -13.18 -2.34 6.80
CA PRO A 57 -12.33 -1.85 7.88
C PRO A 57 -11.17 -2.77 8.28
N LYS A 58 -11.22 -4.06 7.90
CA LYS A 58 -10.19 -5.07 8.21
C LYS A 58 -9.08 -5.15 7.14
N THR A 59 -9.09 -4.25 6.15
CA THR A 59 -8.09 -4.19 5.07
C THR A 59 -7.40 -2.82 5.05
N ASP A 60 -6.49 -2.60 4.09
CA ASP A 60 -5.87 -1.28 3.86
C ASP A 60 -6.81 -0.25 3.20
N ASN A 61 -8.05 -0.63 2.88
CA ASN A 61 -9.02 0.24 2.22
C ASN A 61 -9.25 1.58 2.93
N PRO A 62 -9.45 1.65 4.28
CA PRO A 62 -9.69 2.91 4.96
C PRO A 62 -8.54 3.90 4.78
N ARG A 63 -7.30 3.39 4.78
CA ARG A 63 -6.08 4.21 4.66
C ARG A 63 -6.03 4.94 3.33
N ILE A 64 -6.34 4.23 2.25
CA ILE A 64 -6.39 4.76 0.89
C ILE A 64 -7.72 5.47 0.55
N GLY A 65 -8.57 5.69 1.56
CA GLY A 65 -9.81 6.45 1.42
C GLY A 65 -10.95 5.64 0.80
N ILE A 66 -11.06 4.36 1.11
CA ILE A 66 -12.17 3.52 0.67
C ILE A 66 -12.98 3.09 1.89
N VAL A 67 -14.25 3.51 1.93
CA VAL A 67 -15.16 3.32 3.07
C VAL A 67 -16.43 2.57 2.67
N ASP A 68 -17.22 2.14 3.65
CA ASP A 68 -18.52 1.44 3.48
C ASP A 68 -18.47 0.17 2.61
N GLY A 69 -17.29 -0.42 2.42
CA GLY A 69 -17.14 -1.62 1.63
C GLY A 69 -15.70 -1.98 1.31
N ILE A 70 -15.55 -2.91 0.37
CA ILE A 70 -14.26 -3.29 -0.21
C ILE A 70 -14.10 -2.82 -1.65
N SER A 71 -12.85 -2.77 -2.08
CA SER A 71 -12.42 -2.55 -3.47
C SER A 71 -12.55 -3.82 -4.30
N ILE A 72 -12.88 -3.67 -5.59
CA ILE A 72 -12.71 -4.70 -6.62
C ILE A 72 -11.48 -4.31 -7.45
N LEU A 73 -10.40 -5.07 -7.23
CA LEU A 73 -9.09 -4.84 -7.81
C LEU A 73 -8.58 -6.11 -8.49
N GLY A 74 -7.62 -5.95 -9.40
CA GLY A 74 -6.99 -7.05 -10.14
C GLY A 74 -6.47 -6.56 -11.48
N THR A 75 -5.37 -7.14 -11.96
CA THR A 75 -4.78 -6.81 -13.26
C THR A 75 -4.93 -7.92 -14.30
N SER A 76 -5.01 -9.18 -13.84
CA SER A 76 -5.11 -10.36 -14.70
C SER A 76 -6.36 -11.21 -14.46
N GLY A 77 -7.15 -10.92 -13.42
CA GLY A 77 -8.23 -11.79 -12.96
C GLY A 77 -7.76 -13.03 -12.19
N ILE A 78 -6.46 -13.26 -12.07
CA ILE A 78 -5.88 -14.39 -11.34
C ILE A 78 -5.41 -13.92 -9.96
N VAL A 79 -5.86 -14.61 -8.91
CA VAL A 79 -5.42 -14.36 -7.53
C VAL A 79 -4.18 -15.21 -7.25
N MET A 80 -3.03 -14.53 -7.14
CA MET A 80 -1.81 -15.14 -6.59
C MET A 80 -1.66 -14.66 -5.13
N PRO A 81 -1.82 -15.55 -4.13
CA PRO A 81 -1.70 -15.17 -2.73
C PRO A 81 -0.30 -14.59 -2.46
N TYR A 82 -0.25 -13.45 -1.76
CA TYR A 82 0.99 -12.77 -1.37
C TYR A 82 1.99 -12.56 -2.51
N SER A 83 1.52 -12.14 -3.70
CA SER A 83 2.45 -11.82 -4.78
C SER A 83 3.24 -10.54 -4.47
N THR A 84 4.54 -10.57 -4.80
CA THR A 84 5.44 -9.41 -4.76
C THR A 84 4.85 -8.20 -5.51
N ALA A 85 4.15 -8.44 -6.62
CA ALA A 85 3.54 -7.41 -7.43
C ALA A 85 2.35 -6.72 -6.74
N SER A 86 1.48 -7.51 -6.07
CA SER A 86 0.34 -6.98 -5.33
C SER A 86 0.77 -6.10 -4.16
N PHE A 87 1.81 -6.50 -3.44
CA PHE A 87 2.35 -5.72 -2.33
C PHE A 87 3.03 -4.42 -2.80
N ALA A 88 3.82 -4.49 -3.87
CA ALA A 88 4.41 -3.31 -4.50
C ALA A 88 3.36 -2.32 -5.02
N ALA A 89 2.27 -2.82 -5.61
CA ALA A 89 1.15 -1.99 -6.04
C ALA A 89 0.45 -1.29 -4.85
N ALA A 90 0.22 -2.00 -3.75
CA ALA A 90 -0.35 -1.44 -2.53
C ALA A 90 0.51 -0.31 -1.96
N ILE A 91 1.83 -0.49 -1.86
CA ILE A 91 2.76 0.56 -1.45
C ILE A 91 2.64 1.78 -2.37
N ARG A 92 2.65 1.57 -3.69
CA ARG A 92 2.58 2.66 -4.66
C ARG A 92 1.29 3.46 -4.50
N GLN A 93 0.14 2.79 -4.37
CA GLN A 93 -1.15 3.42 -4.15
C GLN A 93 -1.21 4.22 -2.84
N GLN A 94 -0.66 3.68 -1.74
CA GLN A 94 -0.61 4.42 -0.48
C GLN A 94 0.23 5.71 -0.62
N LEU A 95 1.38 5.65 -1.28
CA LEU A 95 2.20 6.84 -1.54
C LEU A 95 1.51 7.85 -2.46
N ASP A 96 0.75 7.38 -3.45
CA ASP A 96 -0.05 8.26 -4.32
C ASP A 96 -1.16 8.97 -3.54
N VAL A 97 -1.78 8.30 -2.58
CA VAL A 97 -2.76 8.93 -1.67
C VAL A 97 -2.09 10.01 -0.83
N VAL A 98 -0.93 9.75 -0.22
CA VAL A 98 -0.20 10.75 0.59
C VAL A 98 0.01 12.06 -0.20
N ILE A 99 0.55 11.94 -1.41
CA ILE A 99 0.86 13.11 -2.24
C ILE A 99 -0.42 13.80 -2.72
N SER A 100 -1.44 13.02 -3.09
CA SER A 100 -2.71 13.58 -3.55
C SER A 100 -3.50 14.25 -2.43
N MET A 101 -3.21 13.91 -1.17
CA MET A 101 -3.74 14.60 0.01
C MET A 101 -2.98 15.90 0.32
N GLY A 102 -1.91 16.21 -0.42
CA GLY A 102 -1.08 17.40 -0.23
C GLY A 102 0.05 17.22 0.78
N ASP A 103 0.28 16.00 1.27
CA ASP A 103 1.35 15.69 2.22
C ASP A 103 2.63 15.27 1.49
N ASP A 104 3.77 15.66 2.05
CA ASP A 104 5.11 15.36 1.51
C ASP A 104 6.01 14.59 2.50
N THR A 105 5.41 14.16 3.61
CA THR A 105 6.08 13.49 4.73
C THR A 105 5.42 12.15 4.99
N VAL A 106 6.22 11.07 4.97
CA VAL A 106 5.75 9.70 5.19
C VAL A 106 6.49 9.01 6.33
N VAL A 107 5.79 8.14 7.05
CA VAL A 107 6.35 7.22 8.04
C VAL A 107 6.27 5.81 7.47
N LEU A 108 7.43 5.31 7.02
CA LEU A 108 7.63 3.99 6.47
C LEU A 108 7.87 2.98 7.59
N THR A 109 7.05 1.94 7.66
CA THR A 109 7.15 0.95 8.75
C THR A 109 7.25 -0.48 8.24
N THR A 110 7.90 -1.33 9.03
CA THR A 110 8.10 -2.74 8.67
C THR A 110 6.84 -3.62 8.84
N GLY A 111 5.76 -3.06 9.41
CA GLY A 111 4.51 -3.73 9.73
C GLY A 111 3.80 -3.07 10.93
N GLY A 112 2.64 -3.62 11.31
CA GLY A 112 1.75 -3.05 12.34
C GLY A 112 2.45 -2.68 13.65
N ARG A 113 3.27 -3.56 14.24
CA ARG A 113 3.96 -3.27 15.51
C ARG A 113 4.89 -2.05 15.44
N SER A 114 5.62 -1.89 14.34
CA SER A 114 6.48 -0.71 14.14
C SER A 114 5.66 0.55 13.87
N GLU A 115 4.47 0.40 13.27
CA GLU A 115 3.54 1.50 13.05
C GLU A 115 2.88 1.98 14.35
N ASP A 116 2.36 1.06 15.16
CA ASP A 116 1.77 1.38 16.48
C ASP A 116 2.73 2.16 17.36
N PHE A 117 4.02 1.86 17.25
CA PHE A 117 5.06 2.58 17.94
C PHE A 117 5.34 3.94 17.30
N ALA A 118 5.49 4.01 15.98
CA ALA A 118 5.74 5.26 15.27
C ALA A 118 4.61 6.29 15.47
N ARG A 119 3.36 5.85 15.58
CA ARG A 119 2.19 6.71 15.89
C ARG A 119 2.25 7.39 17.26
N LYS A 120 3.05 6.86 18.20
CA LYS A 120 3.25 7.52 19.51
C LYS A 120 4.26 8.67 19.44
N ILE A 121 4.96 8.79 18.31
CA ILE A 121 6.11 9.68 18.15
C ILE A 121 5.83 10.73 17.07
N PHE A 122 5.14 10.34 16.00
CA PHE A 122 4.77 11.20 14.90
C PHE A 122 3.28 11.51 14.95
N ASP A 123 2.97 12.80 15.06
CA ASP A 123 1.62 13.33 14.89
C ASP A 123 1.40 13.64 13.40
N LEU A 124 0.94 12.64 12.66
CA LEU A 124 0.71 12.69 11.23
C LEU A 124 -0.64 12.03 10.89
N PRO A 125 -1.28 12.38 9.77
CA PRO A 125 -2.53 11.75 9.38
C PRO A 125 -2.33 10.26 9.03
N ASP A 126 -3.42 9.48 9.15
CA ASP A 126 -3.36 8.02 9.00
C ASP A 126 -2.74 7.54 7.68
N HIS A 127 -3.04 8.25 6.57
CA HIS A 127 -2.52 7.89 5.25
C HIS A 127 -1.00 8.11 5.11
N SER A 128 -0.38 8.93 5.96
CA SER A 128 1.07 9.13 5.96
C SER A 128 1.85 7.95 6.56
N PHE A 129 1.18 6.96 7.14
CA PHE A 129 1.82 5.74 7.62
C PHE A 129 1.74 4.66 6.53
N VAL A 130 2.89 4.16 6.08
CA VAL A 130 2.95 3.16 4.99
C VAL A 130 3.74 1.94 5.44
N GLN A 131 3.12 0.76 5.39
CA GLN A 131 3.78 -0.49 5.74
C GLN A 131 4.48 -1.07 4.51
N PHE A 132 5.81 -1.15 4.53
CA PHE A 132 6.58 -1.71 3.41
C PHE A 132 6.98 -3.16 3.60
N GLY A 133 6.77 -3.76 4.77
CA GLY A 133 7.13 -5.15 5.02
C GLY A 133 8.63 -5.41 4.75
N ASP A 134 8.92 -6.10 3.64
CA ASP A 134 10.27 -6.41 3.19
C ASP A 134 10.75 -5.61 1.96
N PHE A 135 9.94 -4.68 1.47
CA PHE A 135 10.13 -3.88 0.26
C PHE A 135 10.79 -2.53 0.54
N SER A 136 11.76 -2.48 1.44
CA SER A 136 12.41 -1.25 1.89
C SER A 136 13.02 -0.44 0.73
N GLY A 137 13.88 -1.08 -0.06
CA GLY A 137 14.56 -0.42 -1.19
C GLY A 137 13.58 0.06 -2.27
N TYR A 138 12.56 -0.75 -2.56
CA TYR A 138 11.50 -0.38 -3.49
C TYR A 138 10.73 0.85 -2.99
N THR A 139 10.32 0.85 -1.71
CA THR A 139 9.52 1.92 -1.11
C THR A 139 10.28 3.24 -1.07
N ILE A 140 11.55 3.22 -0.64
CA ILE A 140 12.41 4.41 -0.62
C ILE A 140 12.58 4.95 -2.05
N SER A 141 12.81 4.08 -3.04
CA SER A 141 12.89 4.49 -4.44
C SER A 141 11.59 5.12 -4.94
N GLN A 142 10.42 4.60 -4.54
CA GLN A 142 9.15 5.21 -4.89
C GLN A 142 8.96 6.58 -4.22
N CYS A 143 9.36 6.76 -2.96
CA CYS A 143 9.30 8.06 -2.29
C CYS A 143 10.14 9.11 -3.04
N ALA A 144 11.37 8.75 -3.41
CA ALA A 144 12.26 9.62 -4.18
C ALA A 144 11.69 9.96 -5.57
N LYS A 145 11.21 8.95 -6.31
CA LYS A 145 10.60 9.15 -7.65
C LYS A 145 9.38 10.05 -7.63
N LYS A 146 8.65 10.06 -6.51
CA LYS A 146 7.43 10.86 -6.34
C LYS A 146 7.69 12.21 -5.65
N GLY A 147 8.95 12.57 -5.40
CA GLY A 147 9.32 13.90 -4.87
C GLY A 147 8.97 14.11 -3.40
N MET A 148 8.88 13.04 -2.59
CA MET A 148 8.60 13.13 -1.17
C MET A 148 9.71 13.89 -0.43
N SER A 149 9.38 14.95 0.30
CA SER A 149 10.35 15.79 1.03
C SER A 149 10.98 15.06 2.22
N LYS A 150 10.19 14.26 2.95
CA LYS A 150 10.65 13.57 4.17
C LYS A 150 10.12 12.15 4.24
N ALA A 151 11.01 11.20 4.60
CA ALA A 151 10.64 9.82 4.89
C ALA A 151 11.26 9.38 6.21
N HIS A 152 10.43 9.14 7.21
CA HIS A 152 10.82 8.53 8.48
C HIS A 152 10.71 7.02 8.37
N VAL A 153 11.74 6.28 8.79
CA VAL A 153 11.67 4.81 8.79
C VAL A 153 11.59 4.30 10.23
N GLY A 154 10.51 3.60 10.56
CA GLY A 154 10.28 2.92 11.83
C GLY A 154 10.33 1.40 11.67
N GLY A 155 11.08 0.69 12.52
CA GLY A 155 11.27 -0.74 12.31
C GLY A 155 12.04 -1.41 13.43
N PHE A 156 12.24 -2.72 13.30
CA PHE A 156 13.07 -3.50 14.20
C PHE A 156 14.55 -3.37 13.82
N ILE A 157 15.44 -3.36 14.83
CA ILE A 157 16.89 -3.22 14.65
C ILE A 157 17.47 -4.20 13.62
N GLY A 158 17.01 -5.46 13.62
CA GLY A 158 17.46 -6.47 12.67
C GLY A 158 17.08 -6.19 11.21
N LYS A 159 15.95 -5.50 10.96
CA LYS A 159 15.58 -5.08 9.60
C LYS A 159 16.40 -3.87 9.15
N PHE A 160 16.67 -2.93 10.04
CA PHE A 160 17.55 -1.80 9.74
C PHE A 160 18.98 -2.22 9.39
N ALA A 161 19.51 -3.20 10.12
CA ALA A 161 20.80 -3.79 9.81
C ALA A 161 20.89 -4.28 8.36
N LYS A 162 19.88 -5.06 7.94
CA LYS A 162 19.80 -5.59 6.58
C LYS A 162 19.59 -4.51 5.52
N MET A 163 18.80 -3.49 5.84
CA MET A 163 18.58 -2.37 4.92
C MET A 163 19.87 -1.62 4.66
N ALA A 164 20.62 -1.35 5.72
CA ALA A 164 21.79 -0.51 5.60
C ALA A 164 22.98 -1.28 4.99
N THR A 165 23.03 -2.63 5.06
CA THR A 165 23.97 -3.44 4.26
C THR A 165 23.64 -3.47 2.74
N GLY A 166 22.66 -2.70 2.29
CA GLY A 166 22.31 -2.57 0.87
C GLY A 166 21.41 -3.70 0.33
N VAL A 167 20.89 -4.56 1.20
CA VAL A 167 19.99 -5.65 0.77
C VAL A 167 18.62 -5.07 0.41
N LYS A 168 18.28 -5.14 -0.88
CA LYS A 168 17.05 -4.55 -1.46
C LYS A 168 15.75 -5.25 -1.00
N GLN A 169 15.86 -6.45 -0.41
CA GLN A 169 14.75 -7.28 0.08
C GLN A 169 15.13 -7.91 1.43
N THR A 170 14.41 -7.62 2.52
CA THR A 170 14.85 -8.03 3.87
C THR A 170 14.63 -9.51 4.20
N HIS A 171 14.01 -10.27 3.29
CA HIS A 171 13.71 -11.70 3.42
C HIS A 171 14.41 -12.53 2.33
N VAL A 172 15.74 -12.55 2.33
CA VAL A 172 16.50 -13.56 1.59
C VAL A 172 17.04 -14.59 2.58
N LYS A 173 16.82 -15.87 2.28
CA LYS A 173 17.18 -17.08 3.07
C LYS A 173 18.68 -17.22 3.44
N GLY A 174 19.51 -16.18 3.27
CA GLY A 174 20.96 -16.21 3.48
C GLY A 174 21.58 -14.91 4.03
N SER A 175 20.82 -13.84 4.30
CA SER A 175 21.40 -12.59 4.81
C SER A 175 21.40 -12.57 6.34
N LYS A 176 22.54 -12.92 6.96
CA LYS A 176 22.79 -12.67 8.39
C LYS A 176 22.87 -11.15 8.63
N VAL A 177 22.42 -10.72 9.80
CA VAL A 177 22.57 -9.35 10.28
C VAL A 177 24.05 -9.10 10.56
N ASP A 178 24.66 -8.13 9.87
CA ASP A 178 26.04 -7.71 10.13
C ASP A 178 26.07 -6.76 11.34
N MET A 179 26.58 -7.27 12.45
CA MET A 179 26.67 -6.54 13.72
C MET A 179 27.80 -5.51 13.73
N ALA A 180 28.85 -5.68 12.93
CA ALA A 180 29.94 -4.71 12.82
C ALA A 180 29.45 -3.45 12.11
N PHE A 181 28.70 -3.65 11.02
CA PHE A 181 28.09 -2.58 10.26
C PHE A 181 27.02 -1.79 11.05
N LEU A 182 26.19 -2.47 11.85
CA LEU A 182 25.27 -1.79 12.80
C LEU A 182 26.00 -0.92 13.82
N SER A 183 27.14 -1.40 14.33
CA SER A 183 27.98 -0.68 15.30
C SER A 183 28.57 0.60 14.70
N GLU A 184 28.93 0.56 13.42
CA GLU A 184 29.51 1.71 12.71
C GLU A 184 28.46 2.80 12.38
N LEU A 185 27.24 2.40 11.99
CA LEU A 185 26.12 3.32 11.83
C LEU A 185 25.73 4.04 13.12
N ALA A 186 25.77 3.34 14.26
CA ALA A 186 25.49 3.93 15.56
C ALA A 186 26.53 4.99 15.97
N LYS A 187 27.77 4.91 15.47
CA LYS A 187 28.83 5.88 15.72
C LYS A 187 28.70 7.14 14.86
N ASN A 188 28.14 7.04 13.66
CA ASN A 188 28.15 8.10 12.65
C ASN A 188 26.86 8.94 12.56
N ALA A 189 25.77 8.56 13.21
CA ALA A 189 24.48 9.25 13.08
C ALA A 189 24.29 10.38 14.11
N MET A 190 24.67 11.62 13.76
CA MET A 190 23.98 12.82 14.27
C MET A 190 22.63 12.94 13.55
N LEU A 191 21.55 12.59 14.27
CA LEU A 191 20.13 12.76 13.91
C LEU A 191 19.60 11.96 12.71
N MET A 192 19.63 10.63 12.86
CA MET A 192 18.51 9.78 12.41
C MET A 192 17.71 9.46 13.69
N LYS A 193 16.45 9.92 13.84
CA LYS A 193 15.60 9.50 14.97
C LYS A 193 15.21 8.03 14.77
N MET A 194 16.14 7.15 15.12
CA MET A 194 15.95 5.70 15.18
C MET A 194 15.35 5.39 16.54
N LEU A 195 14.07 5.08 16.57
CA LEU A 195 13.39 4.70 17.81
C LEU A 195 13.38 3.19 17.91
N PHE A 196 14.07 2.68 18.92
CA PHE A 196 14.18 1.25 19.22
C PHE A 196 13.27 0.88 20.38
N ARG A 197 12.63 -0.29 20.29
CA ARG A 197 12.02 -0.97 21.45
C ARG A 197 12.76 -2.29 21.66
N LYS A 198 13.15 -2.56 22.92
CA LYS A 198 13.66 -3.87 23.36
C LYS A 198 12.61 -4.95 23.15
#